data_AF-A0A3B0US16-F1
#
_entry.id   AF-A0A3B0US16-F1
#
_cell.length_a   1.000
_cell.length_b   1.000
_cell.length_c   1.000
_cell.angle_alpha   90.00
_cell.angle_beta   90.00
_cell.angle_gamma   90.00
#
_symmetry.space_group_name_H-M   'P 1'
#
loop_
_entity.id
_entity.type
_entity.pdbx_description
1 polymer ?
#
loop_
_entity_poly.entity_id
_entity_poly.type
_entity_poly.pdbx_seq_one_letter_code
_entity_poly.pdbx_strand_id
1 'polypeptide(L)'
;NLWQNYHFLVEKFFDKVRINKELRDLDLKKNLEQKLVLCEKAEALLEEKSALNSFKKLQQYHDNWREIGPVPREQKEEVWERFKAATDKINQLRREHYKDIHDDQEKNFEAKELLCVEAEKLISEKLPSSVKDWQKATDKFNDLLSRWKSIGRAPRVKNDLIWKRFKTSLDAFYSGKRSFFSALKESQMENYSKKLALCEQAEAIRESTEWKKTTNELIGFQKAWKEIGPVPRKYSDKIWKRFRAACDEFFNRKSAFYKNSHKEEEENLKKKEELVASMLGFDIKADKEDNLTALKEFQQQWLAIGHVPFHVKDKIYKSYHEAYGKLLEKMHLSEAELSSRGFKNKLEVFKRSPEGEHRMLRERSVLTAKMNKLKEDISLWENNIGFFSSSKQANALISDFEKKIEQAKKDFNLLKEKIKLIDQEL
;
A
#
# COMPACT_ATOMS: atom_id res chain seq x y z
N ASN A 1 71.49 108.54 -44.64
CA ASN A 1 71.34 109.20 -43.32
C ASN A 1 71.10 108.12 -42.27
N LEU A 2 72.12 107.77 -41.47
CA LEU A 2 72.12 106.57 -40.61
C LEU A 2 71.21 106.70 -39.38
N TRP A 3 71.06 107.93 -38.88
CA TRP A 3 70.27 108.26 -37.70
C TRP A 3 68.76 108.12 -37.93
N GLN A 4 68.28 108.54 -39.11
CA GLN A 4 66.89 108.34 -39.52
C GLN A 4 66.53 106.85 -39.67
N ASN A 5 67.46 106.03 -40.17
CA ASN A 5 67.27 104.58 -40.26
C ASN A 5 67.23 103.92 -38.87
N TYR A 6 68.06 104.35 -37.92
CA TYR A 6 68.02 103.86 -36.54
C TYR A 6 66.69 104.18 -35.86
N HIS A 7 66.22 105.43 -35.93
CA HIS A 7 64.95 105.83 -35.31
C HIS A 7 63.76 105.07 -35.89
N PHE A 8 63.72 104.89 -37.22
CA PHE A 8 62.72 104.07 -37.90
C PHE A 8 62.71 102.60 -37.47
N LEU A 9 63.89 101.99 -37.24
CA LEU A 9 63.99 100.62 -36.76
C LEU A 9 63.58 100.49 -35.28
N VAL A 10 63.88 101.49 -34.45
CA VAL A 10 63.46 101.55 -33.04
C VAL A 10 61.94 101.72 -32.93
N GLU A 11 61.34 102.61 -33.73
CA GLU A 11 59.89 102.79 -33.80
C GLU A 11 59.20 101.49 -34.25
N LYS A 12 59.69 100.85 -35.32
CA LYS A 12 59.21 99.52 -35.74
C LYS A 12 59.37 98.45 -34.68
N PHE A 13 60.42 98.49 -33.87
CA PHE A 13 60.61 97.56 -32.76
C PHE A 13 59.56 97.78 -31.68
N PHE A 14 59.33 99.02 -31.24
CA PHE A 14 58.32 99.32 -30.24
C PHE A 14 56.89 99.08 -30.74
N ASP A 15 56.60 99.32 -32.02
CA ASP A 15 55.33 98.93 -32.65
C ASP A 15 55.17 97.40 -32.62
N LYS A 16 56.21 96.64 -32.95
CA LYS A 16 56.18 95.17 -32.84
C LYS A 16 55.97 94.69 -31.41
N VAL A 17 56.59 95.35 -30.42
CA VAL A 17 56.40 95.06 -29.00
C VAL A 17 54.96 95.38 -28.56
N ARG A 18 54.40 96.52 -28.98
CA ARG A 18 53.01 96.90 -28.71
C ARG A 18 52.05 95.89 -29.33
N ILE A 19 52.22 95.57 -30.62
CA ILE A 19 51.41 94.57 -31.33
C ILE A 19 51.54 93.21 -30.66
N ASN A 20 52.74 92.78 -30.26
CA ASN A 20 52.92 91.50 -29.57
C ASN A 20 52.21 91.48 -28.20
N LYS A 21 52.25 92.60 -27.45
CA LYS A 21 51.53 92.74 -26.20
C LYS A 21 50.02 92.70 -26.40
N GLU A 22 49.50 93.43 -27.39
CA GLU A 22 48.08 93.43 -27.75
C GLU A 22 47.60 92.05 -28.22
N LEU A 23 48.38 91.35 -29.04
CA LEU A 23 48.10 89.98 -29.47
C LEU A 23 48.08 89.02 -28.28
N ARG A 24 49.03 89.14 -27.34
CA ARG A 24 49.05 88.32 -26.13
C ARG A 24 47.86 88.60 -25.22
N ASP A 25 47.45 89.87 -25.07
CA ASP A 25 46.28 90.23 -24.29
C ASP A 25 44.99 89.73 -24.94
N LEU A 26 44.90 89.73 -26.28
CA LEU A 26 43.81 89.12 -27.04
C LEU A 26 43.79 87.59 -26.89
N ASP A 27 44.94 86.91 -26.95
CA ASP A 27 45.05 85.46 -26.71
C ASP A 27 44.60 85.09 -25.30
N LEU A 28 45.02 85.85 -24.27
CA LEU A 28 44.58 85.62 -22.89
C LEU A 28 43.06 85.83 -22.74
N LYS A 29 42.47 86.83 -23.41
CA LYS A 29 41.00 87.04 -23.42
C LYS A 29 40.27 85.90 -24.12
N LYS A 30 40.76 85.43 -25.27
CA LYS A 30 40.19 84.28 -25.97
C LYS A 30 40.27 83.00 -25.12
N ASN A 31 41.39 82.78 -24.45
CA ASN A 31 41.58 81.64 -23.54
C ASN A 31 40.61 81.71 -22.36
N LEU A 32 40.38 82.91 -21.83
CA LEU A 32 39.42 83.16 -20.77
C LEU A 32 37.98 82.81 -21.22
N GLU A 33 37.54 83.31 -22.39
CA GLU A 33 36.22 82.98 -22.96
C GLU A 33 36.06 81.46 -23.13
N GLN A 34 37.05 80.78 -23.69
CA GLN A 34 37.03 79.33 -23.88
C GLN A 34 36.96 78.57 -22.54
N LYS A 35 37.66 79.05 -21.50
CA LYS A 35 37.60 78.45 -20.15
C LYS A 35 36.30 78.72 -19.43
N LEU A 36 35.68 79.88 -19.62
CA LEU A 36 34.34 80.17 -19.10
C LEU A 36 33.30 79.22 -19.71
N VAL A 37 33.37 78.98 -21.02
CA VAL A 37 32.52 77.98 -21.69
C VAL A 37 32.78 76.56 -21.17
N LEU A 38 34.04 76.21 -20.85
CA LEU A 38 34.34 74.92 -20.21
C LEU A 38 33.75 74.84 -18.79
N CYS A 39 33.78 75.91 -18.00
CA CYS A 39 33.13 75.95 -16.69
C CYS A 39 31.62 75.71 -16.81
N GLU A 40 30.94 76.41 -17.72
CA GLU A 40 29.50 76.21 -17.97
C GLU A 40 29.19 74.78 -18.42
N LYS A 41 30.01 74.22 -19.32
CA LYS A 41 29.87 72.84 -19.77
C LYS A 41 30.09 71.84 -18.63
N ALA A 42 31.06 72.09 -17.74
CA ALA A 42 31.33 71.24 -16.58
C ALA A 42 30.19 71.31 -15.55
N GLU A 43 29.64 72.49 -15.31
CA GLU A 43 28.47 72.69 -14.43
C GLU A 43 27.23 71.99 -14.98
N ALA A 44 27.00 72.04 -16.29
CA ALA A 44 25.89 71.33 -16.94
C ALA A 44 25.97 69.79 -16.76
N LEU A 45 27.16 69.22 -16.50
CA LEU A 45 27.30 67.78 -16.22
C LEU A 45 26.73 67.37 -14.86
N LEU A 46 26.45 68.33 -13.96
CA LEU A 46 25.80 68.04 -12.68
C LEU A 46 24.34 67.61 -12.85
N GLU A 47 23.69 68.02 -13.95
CA GLU A 47 22.29 67.66 -14.27
C GLU A 47 22.20 66.36 -15.10
N GLU A 48 23.33 65.84 -15.59
CA GLU A 48 23.37 64.62 -16.39
C GLU A 48 23.10 63.38 -15.50
N LYS A 49 22.11 62.58 -15.89
CA LYS A 49 21.64 61.41 -15.12
C LYS A 49 22.68 60.29 -14.98
N SER A 50 23.64 60.20 -15.90
CA SER A 50 24.61 59.11 -15.95
C SER A 50 25.96 59.53 -15.39
N ALA A 51 26.26 59.09 -14.16
CA ALA A 51 27.54 59.34 -13.50
C ALA A 51 28.77 58.92 -14.33
N LEU A 52 28.65 57.83 -15.10
CA LEU A 52 29.71 57.35 -16.00
C LEU A 52 29.96 58.31 -17.17
N ASN A 53 28.90 58.79 -17.81
CA ASN A 53 29.01 59.71 -18.94
C ASN A 53 29.48 61.09 -18.47
N SER A 54 28.96 61.58 -17.34
CA SER A 54 29.44 62.83 -16.71
C SER A 54 30.94 62.76 -16.45
N PHE A 55 31.43 61.66 -15.88
CA PHE A 55 32.86 61.49 -15.62
C PHE A 55 33.71 61.42 -16.90
N LYS A 56 33.25 60.69 -17.93
CA LYS A 56 33.98 60.61 -19.21
C LYS A 56 34.09 61.99 -19.90
N LYS A 57 32.99 62.77 -19.90
CA LYS A 57 32.98 64.14 -20.44
C LYS A 57 33.86 65.08 -19.60
N LEU A 58 33.82 64.96 -18.27
CA LEU A 58 34.67 65.73 -17.37
C LEU A 58 36.17 65.52 -17.66
N GLN A 59 36.59 64.28 -17.94
CA GLN A 59 37.98 63.98 -18.32
C GLN A 59 38.38 64.73 -19.60
N GLN A 60 37.51 64.75 -20.62
CA GLN A 60 37.74 65.52 -21.85
C GLN A 60 37.83 67.02 -21.57
N TYR A 61 37.05 67.53 -20.63
CA TYR A 61 37.10 68.96 -20.27
C TYR A 61 38.39 69.29 -19.52
N HIS A 62 38.95 68.39 -18.71
CA HIS A 62 40.28 68.55 -18.13
C HIS A 62 41.37 68.60 -19.20
N ASP A 63 41.28 67.76 -20.23
CA ASP A 63 42.22 67.76 -21.35
C ASP A 63 42.12 69.09 -22.12
N ASN A 64 40.91 69.52 -22.48
CA ASN A 64 40.67 70.81 -23.14
C ASN A 64 41.16 72.00 -22.28
N TRP A 65 40.96 71.94 -20.96
CA TRP A 65 41.43 72.98 -20.05
C TRP A 65 42.96 73.13 -20.07
N ARG A 66 43.68 72.02 -20.24
CA ARG A 66 45.14 71.99 -20.36
C ARG A 66 45.59 72.57 -21.71
N GLU A 67 44.85 72.32 -22.78
CA GLU A 67 45.17 72.79 -24.14
C GLU A 67 44.98 74.30 -24.34
N ILE A 68 43.95 74.91 -23.73
CA ILE A 68 43.63 76.34 -23.91
C ILE A 68 44.74 77.28 -23.40
N GLY A 69 45.49 76.89 -22.37
CA GLY A 69 46.59 77.72 -21.83
C GLY A 69 46.15 78.78 -20.80
N PRO A 70 46.99 79.79 -20.50
CA PRO A 70 46.76 80.73 -19.39
C PRO A 70 45.70 81.80 -19.70
N VAL A 71 45.14 82.39 -18.64
CA VAL A 71 44.14 83.48 -18.67
C VAL A 71 44.70 84.74 -17.98
N PRO A 72 44.04 85.90 -18.06
CA PRO A 72 44.46 87.12 -17.35
C PRO A 72 44.63 86.87 -15.85
N ARG A 73 45.67 87.48 -15.25
CA ARG A 73 46.07 87.21 -13.85
C ARG A 73 44.94 87.46 -12.86
N GLU A 74 44.14 88.50 -13.10
CA GLU A 74 43.03 88.93 -12.25
C GLU A 74 41.92 87.87 -12.14
N GLN A 75 41.68 87.10 -13.20
CA GLN A 75 40.57 86.15 -13.29
C GLN A 75 41.00 84.69 -13.17
N LYS A 76 42.32 84.45 -13.09
CA LYS A 76 42.89 83.10 -13.07
C LYS A 76 42.34 82.24 -11.93
N GLU A 77 42.25 82.81 -10.73
CA GLU A 77 41.82 82.09 -9.53
C GLU A 77 40.32 81.81 -9.55
N GLU A 78 39.51 82.79 -9.91
CA GLU A 78 38.06 82.67 -10.01
C GLU A 78 37.63 81.58 -11.00
N VAL A 79 38.17 81.62 -12.23
CA VAL A 79 37.80 80.67 -13.29
C VAL A 79 38.28 79.26 -12.92
N TRP A 80 39.44 79.13 -12.28
CA TRP A 80 39.95 77.85 -11.79
C TRP A 80 39.08 77.27 -10.66
N GLU A 81 38.75 78.05 -9.64
CA GLU A 81 37.92 77.56 -8.53
C GLU A 81 36.51 77.20 -9.00
N ARG A 82 35.94 77.92 -9.98
CA ARG A 82 34.67 77.55 -10.61
C ARG A 82 34.73 76.17 -11.28
N PHE A 83 35.75 75.93 -12.10
CA PHE A 83 35.94 74.64 -12.78
C PHE A 83 36.23 73.49 -11.79
N LYS A 84 37.06 73.77 -10.78
CA LYS A 84 37.42 72.82 -9.72
C LYS A 84 36.20 72.45 -8.87
N ALA A 85 35.36 73.42 -8.50
CA ALA A 85 34.14 73.16 -7.73
C ALA A 85 33.17 72.22 -8.48
N ALA A 86 32.98 72.41 -9.79
CA ALA A 86 32.19 71.50 -10.61
C ALA A 86 32.83 70.09 -10.68
N THR A 87 34.15 70.04 -10.86
CA THR A 87 34.93 68.80 -10.89
C THR A 87 34.80 68.01 -9.58
N ASP A 88 34.95 68.66 -8.43
CA ASP A 88 34.89 68.04 -7.11
C ASP A 88 33.50 67.44 -6.84
N LYS A 89 32.44 68.18 -7.20
CA LYS A 89 31.05 67.70 -7.09
C LYS A 89 30.79 66.47 -7.96
N ILE A 90 31.21 66.46 -9.23
CA ILE A 90 31.02 65.30 -10.11
C ILE A 90 31.79 64.09 -9.60
N ASN A 91 33.02 64.29 -9.11
CA ASN A 91 33.80 63.21 -8.51
C ASN A 91 33.16 62.68 -7.21
N GLN A 92 32.55 63.54 -6.41
CA GLN A 92 31.76 63.14 -5.24
C GLN A 92 30.57 62.27 -5.65
N LEU A 93 29.73 62.72 -6.59
CA LEU A 93 28.59 61.95 -7.09
C LEU A 93 29.00 60.59 -7.65
N ARG A 94 30.15 60.53 -8.34
CA ARG A 94 30.73 59.27 -8.81
C ARG A 94 31.08 58.33 -7.65
N ARG A 95 31.75 58.84 -6.61
CA ARG A 95 32.11 58.04 -5.42
C ARG A 95 30.87 57.51 -4.73
N GLU A 96 29.86 58.35 -4.55
CA GLU A 96 28.56 57.97 -3.96
C GLU A 96 27.87 56.89 -4.80
N HIS A 97 27.76 57.06 -6.11
CA HIS A 97 27.16 56.07 -7.00
C HIS A 97 27.85 54.69 -6.93
N TYR A 98 29.18 54.64 -6.95
CA TYR A 98 29.90 53.37 -6.82
C TYR A 98 29.80 52.78 -5.42
N LYS A 99 29.71 53.62 -4.40
CA LYS A 99 29.46 53.18 -3.02
C LYS A 99 28.07 52.55 -2.92
N ASP A 100 27.03 53.19 -3.45
CA ASP A 100 25.66 52.65 -3.43
C ASP A 100 25.57 51.30 -4.16
N ILE A 101 26.19 51.19 -5.34
CA ILE A 101 26.28 49.91 -6.07
C ILE A 101 27.00 48.85 -5.24
N HIS A 102 28.08 49.22 -4.56
CA HIS A 102 28.84 48.30 -3.73
C HIS A 102 28.01 47.85 -2.52
N ASP A 103 27.37 48.78 -1.82
CA ASP A 103 26.52 48.54 -0.66
C ASP A 103 25.31 47.65 -1.04
N ASP A 104 24.69 47.88 -2.20
CA ASP A 104 23.61 47.03 -2.71
C ASP A 104 24.11 45.63 -3.09
N GLN A 105 25.30 45.51 -3.67
CA GLN A 105 25.91 44.21 -3.95
C GLN A 105 26.23 43.45 -2.66
N GLU A 106 26.76 44.11 -1.62
CA GLU A 106 27.02 43.51 -0.32
C GLU A 106 25.70 43.06 0.36
N LYS A 107 24.64 43.87 0.34
CA LYS A 107 23.30 43.44 0.81
C LYS A 107 22.78 42.23 0.03
N ASN A 108 22.97 42.20 -1.29
CA ASN A 108 22.61 41.03 -2.11
C ASN A 108 23.43 39.79 -1.75
N PHE A 109 24.70 39.95 -1.37
CA PHE A 109 25.56 38.86 -0.93
C PHE A 109 25.09 38.31 0.41
N GLU A 110 24.81 39.16 1.40
CA GLU A 110 24.26 38.76 2.71
C GLU A 110 22.92 38.03 2.56
N ALA A 111 22.02 38.55 1.73
CA ALA A 111 20.74 37.89 1.45
C ALA A 111 20.92 36.50 0.82
N LYS A 112 21.89 36.35 -0.09
CA LYS A 112 22.25 35.05 -0.70
C LYS A 112 22.92 34.10 0.30
N GLU A 113 23.69 34.63 1.25
CA GLU A 113 24.29 33.84 2.32
C GLU A 113 23.22 33.25 3.24
N LEU A 114 22.20 34.03 3.60
CA LEU A 114 21.05 33.52 4.35
C LEU A 114 20.35 32.38 3.61
N LEU A 115 20.15 32.49 2.29
CA LEU A 115 19.58 31.40 1.48
C LEU A 115 20.46 30.15 1.45
N CYS A 116 21.78 30.30 1.43
CA CYS A 116 22.71 29.17 1.54
C CYS A 116 22.54 28.45 2.88
N VAL A 117 22.49 29.20 3.98
CA VAL A 117 22.29 28.64 5.33
C VAL A 117 20.93 27.93 5.45
N GLU A 118 19.87 28.54 4.91
CA GLU A 118 18.54 27.91 4.84
C GLU A 118 18.58 26.58 4.06
N ALA A 119 19.23 26.56 2.88
CA ALA A 119 19.38 25.37 2.06
C ALA A 119 20.21 24.27 2.74
N GLU A 120 21.32 24.63 3.38
CA GLU A 120 22.18 23.72 4.14
C GLU A 120 21.44 23.11 5.32
N LYS A 121 20.66 23.92 6.04
CA LYS A 121 19.81 23.44 7.14
C LYS A 121 18.81 22.39 6.66
N LEU A 122 18.12 22.64 5.54
CA LEU A 122 17.16 21.69 4.97
C LEU A 122 17.80 20.34 4.58
N ILE A 123 19.09 20.33 4.27
CA ILE A 123 19.83 19.09 3.93
C ILE A 123 20.32 18.38 5.19
N SER A 124 20.70 19.14 6.22
CA SER A 124 21.15 18.59 7.49
C SER A 124 20.02 17.96 8.30
N GLU A 125 18.77 18.42 8.10
CA GLU A 125 17.59 17.82 8.69
C GLU A 125 17.34 16.41 8.12
N LYS A 126 16.64 15.57 8.88
CA LYS A 126 16.40 14.16 8.54
C LYS A 126 15.85 14.02 7.11
N LEU A 127 16.52 13.20 6.31
CA LEU A 127 16.15 12.92 4.92
C LEU A 127 14.67 12.54 4.80
N PRO A 128 13.94 13.06 3.79
CA PRO A 128 12.55 12.71 3.58
C PRO A 128 12.38 11.21 3.34
N SER A 129 11.43 10.59 4.03
CA SER A 129 11.18 9.14 3.97
C SER A 129 9.98 8.74 3.12
N SER A 130 9.12 9.70 2.75
CA SER A 130 7.93 9.44 1.93
C SER A 130 7.91 10.32 0.68
N VAL A 131 7.17 9.86 -0.34
CA VAL A 131 6.94 10.64 -1.58
C VAL A 131 6.36 12.02 -1.27
N LYS A 132 5.47 12.12 -0.28
CA LYS A 132 4.84 13.39 0.13
C LYS A 132 5.86 14.33 0.77
N ASP A 133 6.77 13.80 1.57
CA ASP A 133 7.81 14.62 2.23
C ASP A 133 8.84 15.10 1.21
N TRP A 134 9.21 14.27 0.23
CA TRP A 134 10.04 14.68 -0.90
C TRP A 134 9.39 15.80 -1.73
N GLN A 135 8.07 15.76 -1.91
CA GLN A 135 7.35 16.84 -2.60
C GLN A 135 7.43 18.15 -1.80
N LYS A 136 7.10 18.13 -0.51
CA LYS A 136 7.20 19.31 0.37
C LYS A 136 8.62 19.90 0.39
N ALA A 137 9.63 19.05 0.47
CA ALA A 137 11.03 19.49 0.42
C ALA A 137 11.37 20.10 -0.94
N THR A 138 10.88 19.51 -2.04
CA THR A 138 11.05 20.08 -3.40
C THR A 138 10.42 21.47 -3.48
N ASP A 139 9.23 21.66 -2.92
CA ASP A 139 8.54 22.96 -2.93
C ASP A 139 9.35 24.03 -2.17
N LYS A 140 9.92 23.68 -0.99
CA LYS A 140 10.83 24.56 -0.26
C LYS A 140 12.09 24.92 -1.07
N PHE A 141 12.71 23.96 -1.74
CA PHE A 141 13.88 24.23 -2.57
C PHE A 141 13.55 25.08 -3.80
N ASN A 142 12.35 24.92 -4.37
CA ASN A 142 11.88 25.77 -5.46
C ASN A 142 11.63 27.21 -4.99
N ASP A 143 11.08 27.40 -3.78
CA ASP A 143 10.95 28.72 -3.15
C ASP A 143 12.31 29.39 -2.94
N LEU A 144 13.29 28.66 -2.37
CA LEU A 144 14.67 29.15 -2.23
C LEU A 144 15.28 29.55 -3.58
N LEU A 145 15.07 28.75 -4.63
CA LEU A 145 15.55 29.08 -5.98
C LEU A 145 14.85 30.31 -6.56
N SER A 146 13.57 30.50 -6.26
CA SER A 146 12.81 31.69 -6.66
C SER A 146 13.37 32.95 -5.97
N ARG A 147 13.53 32.91 -4.64
CA ARG A 147 14.16 33.97 -3.85
C ARG A 147 15.60 34.25 -4.30
N TRP A 148 16.37 33.22 -4.65
CA TRP A 148 17.72 33.40 -5.18
C TRP A 148 17.74 34.20 -6.49
N LYS A 149 16.79 33.92 -7.39
CA LYS A 149 16.67 34.59 -8.69
C LYS A 149 16.16 36.04 -8.58
N SER A 150 15.39 36.37 -7.55
CA SER A 150 14.92 37.74 -7.32
C SER A 150 16.00 38.64 -6.70
N ILE A 151 17.02 38.08 -6.08
CA ILE A 151 18.16 38.84 -5.53
C ILE A 151 19.13 39.23 -6.65
N GLY A 152 19.57 40.49 -6.63
CA GLY A 152 20.55 41.03 -7.56
C GLY A 152 21.92 40.37 -7.48
N ARG A 153 22.89 40.88 -8.24
CA ARG A 153 24.25 40.32 -8.28
C ARG A 153 24.98 40.65 -6.99
N ALA A 154 25.77 39.69 -6.50
CA ALA A 154 26.72 39.90 -5.41
C ALA A 154 28.03 40.51 -5.98
N PRO A 155 28.97 40.98 -5.13
CA PRO A 155 30.25 41.48 -5.59
C PRO A 155 30.98 40.43 -6.43
N ARG A 156 31.63 40.86 -7.51
CA ARG A 156 32.18 39.97 -8.54
C ARG A 156 33.04 38.83 -7.98
N VAL A 157 33.86 39.11 -6.96
CA VAL A 157 34.75 38.13 -6.33
C VAL A 157 33.97 37.05 -5.56
N LYS A 158 32.87 37.44 -4.89
CA LYS A 158 32.07 36.57 -4.02
C LYS A 158 30.97 35.82 -4.79
N ASN A 159 30.52 36.35 -5.93
CA ASN A 159 29.37 35.83 -6.67
C ASN A 159 29.50 34.36 -7.08
N ASP A 160 30.68 33.94 -7.53
CA ASP A 160 30.88 32.56 -7.97
C ASP A 160 31.01 31.59 -6.80
N LEU A 161 31.63 32.04 -5.70
CA LEU A 161 31.75 31.28 -4.45
C LEU A 161 30.37 31.01 -3.84
N ILE A 162 29.53 32.04 -3.74
CA ILE A 162 28.20 31.90 -3.14
C ILE A 162 27.29 31.04 -4.01
N TRP A 163 27.38 31.16 -5.34
CA TRP A 163 26.65 30.29 -6.25
C TRP A 163 27.10 28.82 -6.12
N LYS A 164 28.41 28.57 -6.04
CA LYS A 164 28.94 27.22 -5.85
C LYS A 164 28.45 26.61 -4.54
N ARG A 165 28.42 27.38 -3.45
CA ARG A 165 27.87 26.96 -2.14
C ARG A 165 26.40 26.57 -2.26
N PHE A 166 25.56 27.45 -2.79
CA PHE A 166 24.13 27.18 -2.97
C PHE A 166 23.86 25.99 -3.90
N LYS A 167 24.60 25.91 -5.02
CA LYS A 167 24.49 24.81 -5.98
C LYS A 167 24.86 23.46 -5.36
N THR A 168 25.87 23.42 -4.49
CA THR A 168 26.26 22.17 -3.80
C THR A 168 25.09 21.63 -2.98
N SER A 169 24.36 22.51 -2.29
CA SER A 169 23.15 22.15 -1.56
C SER A 169 22.04 21.62 -2.49
N LEU A 170 21.79 22.31 -3.62
CA LEU A 170 20.82 21.84 -4.62
C LEU A 170 21.19 20.46 -5.18
N ASP A 171 22.45 20.27 -5.56
CA ASP A 171 22.94 19.02 -6.15
C ASP A 171 22.83 17.86 -5.15
N ALA A 172 23.17 18.09 -3.88
CA ALA A 172 22.99 17.10 -2.82
C ALA A 172 21.51 16.71 -2.64
N PHE A 173 20.61 17.69 -2.57
CA PHE A 173 19.17 17.44 -2.44
C PHE A 173 18.61 16.63 -3.63
N TYR A 174 18.88 17.06 -4.86
CA TYR A 174 18.36 16.39 -6.06
C TYR A 174 19.03 15.03 -6.30
N SER A 175 20.28 14.84 -5.87
CA SER A 175 20.93 13.52 -5.87
C SER A 175 20.21 12.56 -4.91
N GLY A 176 19.94 13.00 -3.68
CA GLY A 176 19.17 12.22 -2.70
C GLY A 176 17.76 11.86 -3.22
N LYS A 177 17.08 12.83 -3.85
CA LYS A 177 15.76 12.60 -4.47
C LYS A 177 15.84 11.52 -5.55
N ARG A 178 16.80 11.62 -6.48
CA ARG A 178 16.98 10.63 -7.54
C ARG A 178 17.23 9.23 -6.97
N SER A 179 18.10 9.13 -5.95
CA SER A 179 18.39 7.86 -5.28
C SER A 179 17.13 7.24 -4.66
N PHE A 180 16.36 8.01 -3.90
CA PHE A 180 15.11 7.54 -3.29
C PHE A 180 14.10 7.03 -4.32
N PHE A 181 13.83 7.80 -5.36
CA PHE A 181 12.86 7.40 -6.39
C PHE A 181 13.36 6.23 -7.25
N SER A 182 14.68 6.09 -7.45
CA SER A 182 15.28 4.93 -8.10
C SER A 182 15.09 3.67 -7.25
N ALA A 183 15.44 3.73 -5.96
CA ALA A 183 15.27 2.61 -5.03
C ALA A 183 13.79 2.20 -4.87
N LEU A 184 12.88 3.18 -4.81
CA LEU A 184 11.43 2.91 -4.78
C LEU A 184 10.96 2.19 -6.05
N LYS A 185 11.44 2.63 -7.22
CA LYS A 185 11.11 1.99 -8.50
C LYS A 185 11.66 0.57 -8.58
N GLU A 186 12.88 0.36 -8.12
CA GLU A 186 13.53 -0.95 -8.08
C GLU A 186 12.78 -1.91 -7.15
N SER A 187 12.45 -1.48 -5.93
CA SER A 187 11.61 -2.27 -5.00
C SER A 187 10.24 -2.61 -5.60
N GLN A 188 9.58 -1.67 -6.28
CA GLN A 188 8.33 -1.95 -6.98
C GLN A 188 8.49 -2.97 -8.11
N MET A 189 9.60 -2.92 -8.86
CA MET A 189 9.90 -3.90 -9.91
C MET A 189 10.22 -5.29 -9.32
N GLU A 190 10.91 -5.36 -8.19
CA GLU A 190 11.14 -6.61 -7.47
C GLU A 190 9.81 -7.21 -7.00
N ASN A 191 8.93 -6.38 -6.43
CA ASN A 191 7.57 -6.78 -6.04
C ASN A 191 6.76 -7.26 -7.24
N TYR A 192 6.94 -6.64 -8.41
CA TYR A 192 6.30 -7.07 -9.65
C TYR A 192 6.78 -8.46 -10.06
N SER A 193 8.08 -8.72 -10.05
CA SER A 193 8.64 -10.04 -10.34
C SER A 193 8.15 -11.12 -9.36
N LYS A 194 8.09 -10.82 -8.06
CA LYS A 194 7.54 -11.74 -7.04
C LYS A 194 6.06 -12.05 -7.29
N LYS A 195 5.25 -11.02 -7.60
CA LYS A 195 3.84 -11.22 -7.96
C LYS A 195 3.66 -11.98 -9.28
N LEU A 196 4.59 -11.83 -10.22
CA LEU A 196 4.56 -12.54 -11.49
C LEU A 196 4.79 -14.04 -11.27
N ALA A 197 5.77 -14.39 -10.44
CA ALA A 197 6.01 -15.76 -10.03
C ALA A 197 4.78 -16.37 -9.31
N LEU A 198 4.08 -15.61 -8.46
CA LEU A 198 2.83 -16.08 -7.86
C LEU A 198 1.72 -16.32 -8.88
N CYS A 199 1.61 -15.49 -9.94
CA CYS A 199 0.68 -15.76 -11.04
C CYS A 199 1.00 -17.08 -11.72
N GLU A 200 2.27 -17.31 -12.07
CA GLU A 200 2.71 -18.53 -12.75
C GLU A 200 2.48 -19.79 -11.89
N GLN A 201 2.77 -19.70 -10.59
CA GLN A 201 2.49 -20.77 -9.64
C GLN A 201 0.99 -21.06 -9.50
N ALA A 202 0.15 -20.01 -9.41
CA ALA A 202 -1.30 -20.16 -9.33
C ALA A 202 -1.89 -20.76 -10.62
N GLU A 203 -1.37 -20.35 -11.78
CA GLU A 203 -1.78 -20.89 -13.08
C GLU A 203 -1.40 -22.37 -13.24
N ALA A 204 -0.22 -22.77 -12.77
CA ALA A 204 0.22 -24.16 -12.84
C ALA A 204 -0.66 -25.13 -12.04
N ILE A 205 -1.22 -24.69 -10.91
CA ILE A 205 -2.06 -25.54 -10.05
C ILE A 205 -3.56 -25.35 -10.27
N ARG A 206 -3.99 -24.43 -11.14
CA ARG A 206 -5.41 -24.09 -11.33
C ARG A 206 -6.29 -25.27 -11.79
N GLU A 207 -5.68 -26.23 -12.49
CA GLU A 207 -6.38 -27.40 -13.05
C GLU A 207 -6.28 -28.65 -12.17
N SER A 208 -5.58 -28.57 -11.04
CA SER A 208 -5.41 -29.66 -10.07
C SER A 208 -6.74 -30.13 -9.50
N THR A 209 -6.89 -31.44 -9.34
CA THR A 209 -8.03 -32.10 -8.68
C THR A 209 -7.79 -32.39 -7.20
N GLU A 210 -6.61 -32.07 -6.67
CA GLU A 210 -6.25 -32.19 -5.25
C GLU A 210 -6.88 -31.04 -4.43
N TRP A 211 -8.21 -31.07 -4.30
CA TRP A 211 -9.01 -29.93 -3.83
C TRP A 211 -8.52 -29.33 -2.50
N LYS A 212 -8.18 -30.16 -1.52
CA LYS A 212 -7.77 -29.69 -0.18
C LYS A 212 -6.37 -29.08 -0.21
N LYS A 213 -5.40 -29.75 -0.86
CA LYS A 213 -4.01 -29.29 -0.97
C LYS A 213 -3.93 -27.99 -1.77
N THR A 214 -4.52 -27.96 -2.96
CA THR A 214 -4.52 -26.79 -3.84
C THR A 214 -5.27 -25.60 -3.24
N THR A 215 -6.34 -25.83 -2.47
CA THR A 215 -7.00 -24.74 -1.71
C THR A 215 -6.02 -24.08 -0.72
N ASN A 216 -5.27 -24.87 0.04
CA ASN A 216 -4.31 -24.33 1.02
C ASN A 216 -3.16 -23.57 0.34
N GLU A 217 -2.64 -24.08 -0.78
CA GLU A 217 -1.60 -23.41 -1.57
C GLU A 217 -2.09 -22.07 -2.13
N LEU A 218 -3.27 -22.02 -2.76
CA LEU A 218 -3.85 -20.78 -3.29
C LEU A 218 -4.15 -19.75 -2.19
N ILE A 219 -4.61 -20.18 -1.01
CA ILE A 219 -4.76 -19.29 0.16
C ILE A 219 -3.39 -18.75 0.60
N GLY A 220 -2.34 -19.59 0.57
CA GLY A 220 -0.96 -19.18 0.81
C GLY A 220 -0.50 -18.10 -0.18
N PHE A 221 -0.75 -18.29 -1.48
CA PHE A 221 -0.42 -17.31 -2.51
C PHE A 221 -1.20 -16.00 -2.33
N GLN A 222 -2.47 -16.05 -1.95
CA GLN A 222 -3.26 -14.85 -1.64
C GLN A 222 -2.70 -14.07 -0.44
N LYS A 223 -2.16 -14.75 0.57
CA LYS A 223 -1.46 -14.11 1.70
C LYS A 223 -0.15 -13.47 1.23
N ALA A 224 0.71 -14.23 0.55
CA ALA A 224 1.97 -13.73 0.01
C ALA A 224 1.76 -12.52 -0.93
N TRP A 225 0.69 -12.54 -1.75
CA TRP A 225 0.33 -11.41 -2.62
C TRP A 225 0.09 -10.11 -1.85
N LYS A 226 -0.57 -10.20 -0.69
CA LYS A 226 -0.84 -9.04 0.18
C LYS A 226 0.44 -8.53 0.86
N GLU A 227 1.38 -9.42 1.15
CA GLU A 227 2.65 -9.10 1.81
C GLU A 227 3.70 -8.48 0.87
N ILE A 228 3.75 -8.87 -0.40
CA ILE A 228 4.74 -8.39 -1.40
C ILE A 228 4.64 -6.87 -1.67
N GLY A 229 3.61 -6.18 -1.19
CA GLY A 229 3.54 -4.71 -1.30
C GLY A 229 3.22 -4.19 -2.71
N PRO A 230 3.41 -2.88 -2.95
CA PRO A 230 2.98 -2.21 -4.18
C PRO A 230 3.91 -2.50 -5.36
N VAL A 231 3.33 -2.48 -6.56
CA VAL A 231 4.01 -2.61 -7.86
C VAL A 231 3.80 -1.34 -8.69
N PRO A 232 4.53 -1.13 -9.81
CA PRO A 232 4.32 0.04 -10.64
C PRO A 232 2.88 0.07 -11.16
N ARG A 233 2.24 1.26 -11.09
CA ARG A 233 0.82 1.43 -11.46
C ARG A 233 0.48 0.86 -12.83
N LYS A 234 1.40 0.97 -13.81
CA LYS A 234 1.25 0.42 -15.17
C LYS A 234 0.94 -1.08 -15.20
N TYR A 235 1.43 -1.85 -14.22
CA TYR A 235 1.31 -3.31 -14.19
C TYR A 235 0.31 -3.82 -13.16
N SER A 236 -0.04 -3.02 -12.16
CA SER A 236 -0.87 -3.41 -11.00
C SER A 236 -2.18 -4.11 -11.38
N ASP A 237 -2.98 -3.49 -12.26
CA ASP A 237 -4.29 -4.05 -12.60
C ASP A 237 -4.18 -5.30 -13.46
N LYS A 238 -3.23 -5.33 -14.40
CA LYS A 238 -3.02 -6.45 -15.31
C LYS A 238 -2.62 -7.71 -14.53
N ILE A 239 -1.67 -7.58 -13.60
CA ILE A 239 -1.18 -8.71 -12.83
C ILE A 239 -2.22 -9.19 -11.81
N TRP A 240 -2.97 -8.27 -11.19
CA TRP A 240 -4.06 -8.63 -10.28
C TRP A 240 -5.16 -9.42 -10.99
N LYS A 241 -5.59 -8.96 -12.17
CA LYS A 241 -6.58 -9.68 -12.99
C LYS A 241 -6.09 -11.08 -13.36
N ARG A 242 -4.81 -11.22 -13.75
CA ARG A 242 -4.19 -12.51 -14.08
C ARG A 242 -4.20 -13.46 -12.88
N PHE A 243 -3.70 -13.02 -11.72
CA PHE A 243 -3.69 -13.83 -10.50
C PHE A 243 -5.11 -14.24 -10.07
N ARG A 244 -6.04 -13.28 -10.07
CA ARG A 244 -7.41 -13.52 -9.67
C ARG A 244 -8.12 -14.51 -10.60
N ALA A 245 -7.92 -14.39 -11.91
CA ALA A 245 -8.51 -15.31 -12.88
C ALA A 245 -8.09 -16.77 -12.61
N ALA A 246 -6.80 -17.02 -12.33
CA ALA A 246 -6.32 -18.37 -11.99
C ALA A 246 -6.95 -18.91 -10.69
N CYS A 247 -7.09 -18.08 -9.65
CA CYS A 247 -7.78 -18.46 -8.42
C CYS A 247 -9.27 -18.75 -8.66
N ASP A 248 -9.97 -17.84 -9.35
CA ASP A 248 -11.40 -17.93 -9.61
C ASP A 248 -11.71 -19.19 -10.45
N GLU A 249 -10.87 -19.53 -11.43
CA GLU A 249 -11.00 -20.76 -12.23
C GLU A 249 -10.98 -22.04 -11.36
N PHE A 250 -10.01 -22.15 -10.44
CA PHE A 250 -9.95 -23.29 -9.51
C PHE A 250 -11.16 -23.35 -8.58
N PHE A 251 -11.53 -22.22 -7.94
CA PHE A 251 -12.64 -22.19 -6.98
C PHE A 251 -13.99 -22.43 -7.66
N ASN A 252 -14.20 -21.93 -8.88
CA ASN A 252 -15.39 -22.21 -9.67
C ASN A 252 -15.48 -23.70 -10.04
N ARG A 253 -14.37 -24.33 -10.46
CA ARG A 253 -14.32 -25.77 -10.72
C ARG A 253 -14.61 -26.60 -9.47
N LYS A 254 -13.99 -26.24 -8.35
CA LYS A 254 -14.24 -26.88 -7.06
C LYS A 254 -15.71 -26.76 -6.67
N SER A 255 -16.28 -25.56 -6.77
CA SER A 255 -17.70 -25.33 -6.48
C SER A 255 -18.62 -26.16 -7.38
N ALA A 256 -18.33 -26.23 -8.69
CA ALA A 256 -19.08 -27.06 -9.63
C ALA A 256 -19.01 -28.56 -9.29
N PHE A 257 -17.82 -29.05 -8.89
CA PHE A 257 -17.64 -30.44 -8.48
C PHE A 257 -18.50 -30.81 -7.26
N TYR A 258 -18.48 -29.98 -6.22
CA TYR A 258 -19.28 -30.23 -5.01
C TYR A 258 -20.78 -29.93 -5.19
N LYS A 259 -21.16 -29.06 -6.13
CA LYS A 259 -22.57 -28.75 -6.43
C LYS A 259 -23.34 -29.97 -6.95
N ASN A 260 -22.68 -30.84 -7.72
CA ASN A 260 -23.30 -32.08 -8.20
C ASN A 260 -23.50 -33.08 -7.06
N SER A 261 -22.51 -33.24 -6.18
CA SER A 261 -22.64 -34.10 -4.98
C SER A 261 -23.76 -33.62 -4.05
N HIS A 262 -23.89 -32.30 -3.83
CA HIS A 262 -24.94 -31.75 -2.98
C HIS A 262 -26.34 -31.89 -3.58
N LYS A 263 -26.49 -31.81 -4.92
CA LYS A 263 -27.77 -32.08 -5.57
C LYS A 263 -28.23 -33.52 -5.41
N GLU A 264 -27.33 -34.49 -5.59
CA GLU A 264 -27.65 -35.91 -5.39
C GLU A 264 -28.02 -36.20 -3.92
N GLU A 265 -27.31 -35.59 -2.97
CA GLU A 265 -27.63 -35.68 -1.55
C GLU A 265 -29.02 -35.08 -1.22
N GLU A 266 -29.36 -33.91 -1.77
CA GLU A 266 -30.68 -33.29 -1.61
C GLU A 266 -31.82 -34.09 -2.25
N GLU A 267 -31.60 -34.70 -3.43
CA GLU A 267 -32.58 -35.59 -4.06
C GLU A 267 -32.78 -36.88 -3.24
N ASN A 268 -31.70 -37.44 -2.69
CA ASN A 268 -31.78 -38.59 -1.78
C ASN A 268 -32.53 -38.24 -0.50
N LEU A 269 -32.38 -37.00 0.02
CA LEU A 269 -33.14 -36.54 1.18
C LEU A 269 -34.64 -36.53 0.89
N LYS A 270 -35.07 -35.96 -0.24
CA LYS A 270 -36.49 -35.95 -0.65
C LYS A 270 -37.06 -37.36 -0.77
N LYS A 271 -36.35 -38.27 -1.46
CA LYS A 271 -36.76 -39.69 -1.58
C LYS A 271 -36.90 -40.36 -0.21
N LYS A 272 -36.00 -40.06 0.74
CA LYS A 272 -36.09 -40.58 2.11
C LYS A 272 -37.25 -39.98 2.89
N GLU A 273 -37.54 -38.69 2.73
CA GLU A 273 -38.71 -38.04 3.34
C GLU A 273 -40.03 -38.60 2.79
N GLU A 274 -40.12 -38.80 1.48
CA GLU A 274 -41.28 -39.42 0.81
C GLU A 274 -41.48 -40.87 1.25
N LEU A 275 -40.40 -41.63 1.40
CA LEU A 275 -40.44 -43.01 1.90
C LEU A 275 -40.96 -43.04 3.35
N VAL A 276 -40.46 -42.16 4.21
CA VAL A 276 -40.93 -42.05 5.61
C VAL A 276 -42.40 -41.65 5.67
N ALA A 277 -42.85 -40.73 4.81
CA ALA A 277 -44.25 -40.35 4.71
C ALA A 277 -45.13 -41.53 4.25
N SER A 278 -44.66 -42.29 3.26
CA SER A 278 -45.33 -43.50 2.74
C SER A 278 -45.44 -44.59 3.81
N MET A 279 -44.40 -44.78 4.63
CA MET A 279 -44.43 -45.69 5.77
C MET A 279 -45.45 -45.26 6.83
N LEU A 280 -45.54 -43.98 7.16
CA LEU A 280 -46.51 -43.48 8.14
C LEU A 280 -47.97 -43.62 7.66
N GLY A 281 -48.19 -43.42 6.35
CA GLY A 281 -49.50 -43.51 5.69
C GLY A 281 -49.89 -44.92 5.23
N PHE A 282 -49.08 -45.94 5.49
CA PHE A 282 -49.40 -47.30 5.07
C PHE A 282 -50.52 -47.90 5.94
N ASP A 283 -51.57 -48.38 5.28
CA ASP A 283 -52.69 -49.07 5.92
C ASP A 283 -52.44 -50.58 6.03
N ILE A 284 -52.77 -51.13 7.19
CA ILE A 284 -52.56 -52.55 7.50
C ILE A 284 -53.52 -53.39 6.66
N LYS A 285 -52.98 -54.37 5.95
CA LYS A 285 -53.78 -55.35 5.20
C LYS A 285 -54.26 -56.48 6.11
N ALA A 286 -55.32 -57.18 5.72
CA ALA A 286 -55.87 -58.30 6.48
C ALA A 286 -54.89 -59.49 6.61
N ASP A 287 -54.02 -59.69 5.60
CA ASP A 287 -52.99 -60.72 5.63
C ASP A 287 -51.70 -60.20 6.29
N LYS A 288 -51.20 -60.98 7.27
CA LYS A 288 -49.95 -60.71 7.98
C LYS A 288 -48.72 -60.88 7.08
N GLU A 289 -48.76 -61.74 6.06
CA GLU A 289 -47.62 -61.91 5.13
C GLU A 289 -47.45 -60.72 4.18
N ASP A 290 -48.55 -60.14 3.70
CA ASP A 290 -48.53 -58.95 2.85
C ASP A 290 -47.93 -57.73 3.57
N ASN A 291 -48.28 -57.59 4.84
CA ASN A 291 -47.77 -56.55 5.74
C ASN A 291 -46.25 -56.69 5.98
N LEU A 292 -45.76 -57.93 6.13
CA LEU A 292 -44.33 -58.22 6.29
C LEU A 292 -43.55 -58.02 4.99
N THR A 293 -44.18 -58.27 3.85
CA THR A 293 -43.59 -58.03 2.53
C THR A 293 -43.43 -56.52 2.30
N ALA A 294 -44.46 -55.72 2.60
CA ALA A 294 -44.39 -54.26 2.54
C ALA A 294 -43.29 -53.68 3.47
N LEU A 295 -43.16 -54.22 4.69
CA LEU A 295 -42.07 -53.84 5.61
C LEU A 295 -40.67 -54.10 5.02
N LYS A 296 -40.46 -55.26 4.39
CA LYS A 296 -39.20 -55.59 3.73
C LYS A 296 -38.93 -54.68 2.53
N GLU A 297 -39.96 -54.34 1.76
CA GLU A 297 -39.85 -53.43 0.63
C GLU A 297 -39.44 -52.01 1.07
N PHE A 298 -40.06 -51.47 2.13
CA PHE A 298 -39.65 -50.18 2.69
C PHE A 298 -38.21 -50.19 3.19
N GLN A 299 -37.79 -51.27 3.84
CA GLN A 299 -36.40 -51.44 4.29
C GLN A 299 -35.41 -51.50 3.11
N GLN A 300 -35.77 -52.24 2.04
CA GLN A 300 -34.95 -52.31 0.83
C GLN A 300 -34.86 -50.96 0.12
N GLN A 301 -35.97 -50.24 -0.02
CA GLN A 301 -35.99 -48.91 -0.62
C GLN A 301 -35.14 -47.92 0.20
N TRP A 302 -35.22 -47.96 1.53
CA TRP A 302 -34.41 -47.11 2.39
C TRP A 302 -32.91 -47.33 2.22
N LEU A 303 -32.50 -48.60 2.09
CA LEU A 303 -31.10 -48.99 1.85
C LEU A 303 -30.65 -48.67 0.42
N ALA A 304 -31.55 -48.74 -0.55
CA ALA A 304 -31.27 -48.39 -1.94
C ALA A 304 -31.09 -46.88 -2.14
N ILE A 305 -31.79 -46.05 -1.35
CA ILE A 305 -31.60 -44.59 -1.39
C ILE A 305 -30.26 -44.23 -0.73
N GLY A 306 -29.41 -43.53 -1.49
CA GLY A 306 -28.04 -43.16 -1.11
C GLY A 306 -27.93 -42.20 0.09
N HIS A 307 -26.77 -41.56 0.21
CA HIS A 307 -26.48 -40.66 1.33
C HIS A 307 -27.23 -39.33 1.21
N VAL A 308 -27.51 -38.71 2.36
CA VAL A 308 -28.19 -37.41 2.52
C VAL A 308 -27.21 -36.39 3.09
N PRO A 309 -27.51 -35.08 3.04
CA PRO A 309 -26.60 -34.07 3.56
C PRO A 309 -26.33 -34.30 5.04
N PHE A 310 -25.05 -34.22 5.43
CA PHE A 310 -24.60 -34.63 6.76
C PHE A 310 -25.36 -33.96 7.91
N HIS A 311 -25.73 -32.69 7.77
CA HIS A 311 -26.42 -31.90 8.80
C HIS A 311 -27.87 -32.33 9.08
N VAL A 312 -28.54 -33.02 8.14
CA VAL A 312 -29.91 -33.54 8.31
C VAL A 312 -29.97 -35.05 8.50
N LYS A 313 -28.84 -35.74 8.34
CA LYS A 313 -28.74 -37.20 8.43
C LYS A 313 -29.38 -37.73 9.70
N ASP A 314 -29.00 -37.21 10.86
CA ASP A 314 -29.49 -37.77 12.13
C ASP A 314 -30.99 -37.57 12.31
N LYS A 315 -31.52 -36.44 11.83
CA LYS A 315 -32.96 -36.14 11.85
C LYS A 315 -33.75 -37.12 11.00
N ILE A 316 -33.37 -37.33 9.75
CA ILE A 316 -34.13 -38.21 8.84
C ILE A 316 -34.01 -39.68 9.24
N TYR A 317 -32.85 -40.10 9.77
CA TYR A 317 -32.69 -41.44 10.33
C TYR A 317 -33.62 -41.64 11.54
N LYS A 318 -33.72 -40.66 12.44
CA LYS A 318 -34.66 -40.72 13.57
C LYS A 318 -36.11 -40.85 13.10
N SER A 319 -36.53 -40.03 12.14
CA SER A 319 -37.88 -40.08 11.57
C SER A 319 -38.21 -41.43 10.91
N TYR A 320 -37.24 -42.05 10.23
CA TYR A 320 -37.40 -43.40 9.71
C TYR A 320 -37.60 -44.45 10.80
N HIS A 321 -36.79 -44.43 11.87
CA HIS A 321 -36.93 -45.39 12.98
C HIS A 321 -38.27 -45.21 13.71
N GLU A 322 -38.72 -43.96 13.91
CA GLU A 322 -40.03 -43.67 14.49
C GLU A 322 -41.18 -44.15 13.60
N ALA A 323 -41.10 -43.92 12.29
CA ALA A 323 -42.10 -44.40 11.33
C ALA A 323 -42.16 -45.94 11.27
N TYR A 324 -40.98 -46.58 11.25
CA TYR A 324 -40.84 -48.03 11.31
C TYR A 324 -41.45 -48.60 12.59
N GLY A 325 -41.12 -48.02 13.75
CA GLY A 325 -41.67 -48.42 15.05
C GLY A 325 -43.20 -48.29 15.12
N LYS A 326 -43.76 -47.16 14.67
CA LYS A 326 -45.22 -46.97 14.60
C LYS A 326 -45.92 -47.99 13.70
N LEU A 327 -45.28 -48.39 12.60
CA LEU A 327 -45.81 -49.41 11.71
C LEU A 327 -45.81 -50.80 12.37
N LEU A 328 -44.77 -51.12 13.15
CA LEU A 328 -44.71 -52.35 13.94
C LEU A 328 -45.78 -52.39 15.03
N GLU A 329 -45.97 -51.30 15.77
CA GLU A 329 -47.03 -51.15 16.78
C GLU A 329 -48.42 -51.34 16.17
N LYS A 330 -48.68 -50.65 15.05
CA LYS A 330 -49.92 -50.79 14.26
C LYS A 330 -50.20 -52.26 13.90
N MET A 331 -49.19 -52.99 13.46
CA MET A 331 -49.32 -54.39 13.06
C MET A 331 -49.41 -55.38 14.24
N HIS A 332 -49.40 -54.89 15.50
CA HIS A 332 -49.28 -55.71 16.71
C HIS A 332 -48.13 -56.71 16.64
N LEU A 333 -47.05 -56.32 15.97
CA LEU A 333 -45.83 -57.10 15.89
C LEU A 333 -44.85 -56.51 16.88
N SER A 334 -44.58 -57.21 17.99
CA SER A 334 -43.52 -56.74 18.89
C SER A 334 -42.15 -56.90 18.19
N GLU A 335 -41.27 -55.93 18.40
CA GLU A 335 -39.88 -56.00 17.91
C GLU A 335 -39.20 -57.28 18.41
N ALA A 336 -39.56 -57.74 19.62
CA ALA A 336 -39.16 -59.03 20.18
C ALA A 336 -39.68 -60.24 19.38
N GLU A 337 -40.95 -60.24 18.95
CA GLU A 337 -41.52 -61.30 18.10
C GLU A 337 -40.94 -61.31 16.70
N LEU A 338 -40.69 -60.14 16.09
CA LEU A 338 -40.05 -60.05 14.78
C LEU A 338 -38.58 -60.46 14.82
N SER A 339 -37.87 -60.04 15.85
CA SER A 339 -36.49 -60.45 16.13
C SER A 339 -36.41 -61.95 16.41
N SER A 340 -37.38 -62.51 17.12
CA SER A 340 -37.49 -63.95 17.39
C SER A 340 -37.95 -64.73 16.16
N ARG A 341 -38.82 -64.19 15.31
CA ARG A 341 -39.30 -64.82 14.08
C ARG A 341 -38.24 -64.79 12.98
N GLY A 342 -37.55 -63.67 12.79
CA GLY A 342 -36.39 -63.56 11.91
C GLY A 342 -35.27 -64.48 12.37
N PHE A 343 -35.10 -64.63 13.69
CA PHE A 343 -34.17 -65.59 14.26
C PHE A 343 -34.62 -67.05 14.05
N LYS A 344 -35.90 -67.38 14.24
CA LYS A 344 -36.46 -68.70 13.91
C LYS A 344 -36.30 -69.05 12.43
N ASN A 345 -36.55 -68.10 11.53
CA ASN A 345 -36.30 -68.28 10.09
C ASN A 345 -34.80 -68.51 9.81
N LYS A 346 -33.91 -67.79 10.51
CA LYS A 346 -32.46 -68.00 10.43
C LYS A 346 -32.07 -69.41 10.93
N LEU A 347 -32.69 -69.90 12.00
CA LEU A 347 -32.50 -71.27 12.49
C LEU A 347 -33.04 -72.32 11.52
N GLU A 348 -34.21 -72.12 10.93
CA GLU A 348 -34.75 -73.00 9.88
C GLU A 348 -33.82 -73.08 8.65
N VAL A 349 -33.22 -71.96 8.25
CA VAL A 349 -32.20 -71.95 7.20
C VAL A 349 -30.95 -72.74 7.63
N PHE A 350 -30.55 -72.62 8.90
CA PHE A 350 -29.43 -73.40 9.42
C PHE A 350 -29.75 -74.91 9.44
N LYS A 351 -30.95 -75.34 9.84
CA LYS A 351 -31.37 -76.76 9.81
C LYS A 351 -31.29 -77.39 8.42
N ARG A 352 -31.61 -76.61 7.37
CA ARG A 352 -31.59 -77.07 5.98
C ARG A 352 -30.18 -77.13 5.38
N SER A 353 -29.16 -76.68 6.11
CA SER A 353 -27.77 -76.65 5.66
C SER A 353 -26.99 -77.85 6.20
N PRO A 354 -26.10 -78.49 5.40
CA PRO A 354 -25.26 -79.60 5.85
C PRO A 354 -24.35 -79.28 7.05
N GLU A 355 -24.08 -78.00 7.31
CA GLU A 355 -23.25 -77.51 8.42
C GLU A 355 -24.10 -76.79 9.48
N GLY A 356 -25.41 -77.02 9.50
CA GLY A 356 -26.39 -76.30 10.32
C GLY A 356 -26.04 -76.26 11.80
N GLU A 357 -25.69 -77.42 12.36
CA GLU A 357 -25.36 -77.60 13.77
C GLU A 357 -24.13 -76.75 14.17
N HIS A 358 -23.06 -76.79 13.39
CA HIS A 358 -21.87 -75.97 13.65
C HIS A 358 -22.15 -74.46 13.54
N ARG A 359 -23.03 -74.03 12.64
CA ARG A 359 -23.43 -72.61 12.52
C ARG A 359 -24.28 -72.17 13.70
N MET A 360 -25.20 -73.02 14.16
CA MET A 360 -26.01 -72.78 15.36
C MET A 360 -25.13 -72.66 16.62
N LEU A 361 -24.15 -73.55 16.79
CA LEU A 361 -23.20 -73.49 17.92
C LEU A 361 -22.34 -72.21 17.90
N ARG A 362 -21.91 -71.75 16.72
CA ARG A 362 -21.20 -70.46 16.59
C ARG A 362 -22.10 -69.27 16.93
N GLU A 363 -23.32 -69.24 16.40
CA GLU A 363 -24.29 -68.19 16.72
C GLU A 363 -24.60 -68.18 18.22
N ARG A 364 -24.79 -69.34 18.84
CA ARG A 364 -24.95 -69.51 20.28
C ARG A 364 -23.78 -68.94 21.07
N SER A 365 -22.54 -69.20 20.63
CA SER A 365 -21.34 -68.65 21.26
C SER A 365 -21.31 -67.12 21.19
N VAL A 366 -21.64 -66.55 20.03
CA VAL A 366 -21.69 -65.08 19.82
C VAL A 366 -22.79 -64.44 20.68
N LEU A 367 -23.98 -65.04 20.73
CA LEU A 367 -25.08 -64.53 21.56
C LEU A 367 -24.75 -64.63 23.05
N THR A 368 -24.15 -65.74 23.48
CA THR A 368 -23.68 -65.94 24.87
C THR A 368 -22.63 -64.90 25.26
N ALA A 369 -21.66 -64.63 24.39
CA ALA A 369 -20.64 -63.61 24.64
C ALA A 369 -21.26 -62.20 24.79
N LYS A 370 -22.21 -61.85 23.92
CA LYS A 370 -22.96 -60.58 24.01
C LYS A 370 -23.81 -60.50 25.28
N MET A 371 -24.46 -61.60 25.66
CA MET A 371 -25.26 -61.70 26.87
C MET A 371 -24.40 -61.52 28.14
N ASN A 372 -23.22 -62.14 28.17
CA ASN A 372 -22.27 -61.99 29.28
C ASN A 372 -21.74 -60.56 29.39
N LYS A 373 -21.42 -59.93 28.27
CA LYS A 373 -20.99 -58.52 28.27
C LYS A 373 -22.09 -57.59 28.79
N LEU A 374 -23.33 -57.77 28.34
CA LEU A 374 -24.47 -57.00 28.88
C LEU A 374 -24.67 -57.24 30.38
N LYS A 375 -24.44 -58.46 30.88
CA LYS A 375 -24.49 -58.78 32.30
C LYS A 375 -23.43 -58.01 33.11
N GLU A 376 -22.21 -57.94 32.59
CA GLU A 376 -21.11 -57.15 33.17
C GLU A 376 -21.43 -55.66 33.17
N ASP A 377 -21.91 -55.14 32.03
CA ASP A 377 -22.28 -53.73 31.88
C ASP A 377 -23.44 -53.33 32.81
N ILE A 378 -24.48 -54.17 32.93
CA ILE A 378 -25.59 -53.97 33.89
C ILE A 378 -25.05 -53.92 35.32
N SER A 379 -24.19 -54.86 35.71
CA SER A 379 -23.61 -54.89 37.05
C SER A 379 -22.76 -53.66 37.34
N LEU A 380 -21.95 -53.21 36.36
CA LEU A 380 -21.16 -52.00 36.48
C LEU A 380 -22.04 -50.75 36.62
N TRP A 381 -23.10 -50.64 35.83
CA TRP A 381 -24.02 -49.49 35.93
C TRP A 381 -24.81 -49.50 37.22
N GLU A 382 -25.28 -50.65 37.70
CA GLU A 382 -25.95 -50.80 39.00
C GLU A 382 -25.01 -50.41 40.16
N ASN A 383 -23.76 -50.86 40.13
CA ASN A 383 -22.75 -50.48 41.11
C ASN A 383 -22.47 -48.98 41.07
N ASN A 384 -22.31 -48.40 39.87
CA ASN A 384 -22.03 -46.98 39.69
C ASN A 384 -23.19 -46.10 40.15
N ILE A 385 -24.45 -46.49 39.94
CA ILE A 385 -25.63 -45.81 40.49
C ILE A 385 -25.52 -45.70 42.02
N GLY A 386 -25.06 -46.78 42.69
CA GLY A 386 -24.88 -46.82 44.14
C GLY A 386 -23.85 -45.82 44.71
N PHE A 387 -22.96 -45.26 43.87
CA PHE A 387 -21.92 -44.30 44.30
C PHE A 387 -22.33 -42.82 44.17
N PHE A 388 -23.46 -42.50 43.54
CA PHE A 388 -23.88 -41.10 43.37
C PHE A 388 -24.60 -40.58 44.64
N SER A 389 -24.14 -39.45 45.19
CA SER A 389 -24.80 -38.77 46.32
C SER A 389 -25.99 -37.93 45.86
N SER A 390 -27.04 -37.85 46.69
CA SER A 390 -28.34 -37.22 46.34
C SER A 390 -28.23 -35.71 46.15
N SER A 391 -27.97 -35.28 44.92
CA SER A 391 -28.04 -33.89 44.46
C SER A 391 -28.98 -33.78 43.25
N LYS A 392 -29.50 -32.58 42.96
CA LYS A 392 -30.47 -32.36 41.87
C LYS A 392 -29.92 -32.72 40.48
N GLN A 393 -28.61 -32.54 40.25
CA GLN A 393 -27.91 -32.97 39.03
C GLN A 393 -27.58 -34.46 39.03
N ALA A 394 -27.27 -35.04 40.19
CA ALA A 394 -27.08 -36.49 40.32
C ALA A 394 -28.39 -37.25 40.03
N ASN A 395 -29.55 -36.73 40.43
CA ASN A 395 -30.84 -37.38 40.18
C ASN A 395 -31.19 -37.49 38.69
N ALA A 396 -30.81 -36.50 37.86
CA ALA A 396 -31.01 -36.56 36.42
C ALA A 396 -30.12 -37.65 35.78
N LEU A 397 -28.85 -37.72 36.20
CA LEU A 397 -27.91 -38.76 35.76
C LEU A 397 -28.35 -40.15 36.21
N ILE A 398 -28.83 -40.30 37.45
CA ILE A 398 -29.36 -41.56 37.97
C ILE A 398 -30.53 -42.03 37.11
N SER A 399 -31.49 -41.15 36.77
CA SER A 399 -32.62 -41.51 35.92
C SER A 399 -32.21 -41.96 34.52
N ASP A 400 -31.16 -41.35 33.94
CA ASP A 400 -30.63 -41.78 32.64
C ASP A 400 -29.95 -43.15 32.73
N PHE A 401 -29.19 -43.42 33.79
CA PHE A 401 -28.60 -44.74 34.03
C PHE A 401 -29.65 -45.81 34.33
N GLU A 402 -30.72 -45.49 35.08
CA GLU A 402 -31.85 -46.40 35.32
C GLU A 402 -32.52 -46.83 34.03
N LYS A 403 -32.85 -45.88 33.14
CA LYS A 403 -33.40 -46.19 31.80
C LYS A 403 -32.47 -47.06 30.98
N LYS A 404 -31.16 -46.80 31.06
CA LYS A 404 -30.13 -47.56 30.34
C LYS A 404 -30.03 -49.00 30.86
N ILE A 405 -30.12 -49.19 32.17
CA ILE A 405 -30.16 -50.51 32.82
C ILE A 405 -31.44 -51.26 32.45
N GLU A 406 -32.60 -50.60 32.48
CA GLU A 406 -33.87 -51.22 32.07
C GLU A 406 -33.82 -51.72 30.62
N GLN A 407 -33.28 -50.89 29.70
CA GLN A 407 -33.13 -51.31 28.31
C GLN A 407 -32.15 -52.48 28.16
N ALA A 408 -31.00 -52.44 28.85
CA ALA A 408 -30.05 -53.54 28.82
C ALA A 408 -30.60 -54.83 29.43
N LYS A 409 -31.45 -54.76 30.46
CA LYS A 409 -32.17 -55.92 31.01
C LYS A 409 -33.16 -56.51 30.00
N LYS A 410 -33.87 -55.67 29.23
CA LYS A 410 -34.74 -56.14 28.13
C LYS A 410 -33.93 -56.86 27.05
N ASP A 411 -32.82 -56.27 26.63
CA ASP A 411 -31.93 -56.86 25.61
C ASP A 411 -31.29 -58.17 26.08
N PHE A 412 -30.88 -58.23 27.35
CA PHE A 412 -30.36 -59.45 27.99
C PHE A 412 -31.41 -60.58 27.95
N ASN A 413 -32.66 -60.29 28.30
CA ASN A 413 -33.74 -61.27 28.26
C ASN A 413 -34.04 -61.73 26.83
N LEU A 414 -34.00 -60.84 25.85
CA LEU A 414 -34.18 -61.19 24.44
C LEU A 414 -33.07 -62.12 23.94
N LEU A 415 -31.81 -61.84 24.28
CA LEU A 415 -30.68 -62.72 23.95
C LEU A 415 -30.81 -64.09 24.62
N LYS A 416 -31.25 -64.13 25.88
CA LYS A 416 -31.51 -65.36 26.62
C LYS A 416 -32.57 -66.22 25.94
N GLU A 417 -33.68 -65.62 25.51
CA GLU A 417 -34.73 -66.34 24.77
C GLU A 417 -34.23 -66.84 23.41
N LYS A 418 -33.40 -66.08 22.69
CA LYS A 418 -32.78 -66.54 21.44
C LYS A 418 -31.82 -67.71 21.66
N ILE A 419 -30.99 -67.67 22.71
CA ILE A 419 -30.10 -68.80 23.05
C ILE A 419 -30.95 -70.04 23.37
N LYS A 420 -32.04 -69.88 24.15
CA LYS A 420 -32.97 -70.96 24.45
C LYS A 420 -33.62 -71.56 23.21
N LEU A 421 -33.96 -70.73 22.20
CA LEU A 421 -34.46 -71.21 20.92
C LEU A 421 -33.39 -71.99 20.13
N ILE A 422 -32.10 -71.63 20.21
CA ILE A 422 -31.03 -72.47 19.63
C ILE A 422 -30.95 -73.79 20.38
N ASP A 423 -30.94 -73.75 21.72
CA ASP A 423 -30.79 -74.92 22.58
C ASP A 423 -31.97 -75.92 22.46
N GLN A 424 -33.12 -75.48 21.93
CA GLN A 424 -34.27 -76.34 21.61
C GLN A 424 -34.15 -77.04 20.25
N GLU A 425 -33.27 -76.56 19.39
CA GLU A 425 -33.12 -76.98 17.98
C GLU A 425 -31.80 -77.71 17.70
N LEU A 426 -30.85 -77.61 18.64
CA LEU A 426 -29.68 -78.48 18.79
C LEU A 426 -30.07 -79.73 19.57
#